data_AF-A0A946UM51-F1
#
_entry.id   AF-A0A946UM51-F1
#
_cell.length_a   1.000
_cell.length_b   1.000
_cell.length_c   1.000
_cell.angle_alpha   90.00
_cell.angle_beta   90.00
_cell.angle_gamma   90.00
#
_symmetry.space_group_name_H-M   'P 1'
#
loop_
_entity.id
_entity.type
_entity.pdbx_description
1 polymer ?
#
loop_
_entity_poly.entity_id
_entity_poly.type
_entity_poly.pdbx_seq_one_letter_code
_entity_poly.pdbx_strand_id
1 'polypeptide(L)'
;FYFLVPRLVGTELYSVRLANIHFWCALAGTMLYVLAMWGAGVSQGLLWLSLDEIGELSFSFKDIMASMVPYYALRFVAGLVFLIGAALMAYNLAMTIRGRRTLQVSIPDVDPAWRVDSTPSPAMIPVKQ
;
A
#
# COMPACT_ATOMS: atom_id res chain seq x y z
N PHE A 1 8.32 -1.34 -1.55
CA PHE A 1 8.76 -2.72 -1.80
C PHE A 1 9.72 -2.86 -2.97
N TYR A 2 9.37 -2.37 -4.17
CA TYR A 2 10.25 -2.46 -5.35
C TYR A 2 11.64 -1.84 -5.20
N PHE A 3 11.83 -0.85 -4.32
CA PHE A 3 13.14 -0.28 -4.04
C PHE A 3 13.91 -1.01 -2.92
N LEU A 4 13.20 -1.54 -1.93
CA LEU A 4 13.80 -2.12 -0.73
C LEU A 4 14.30 -3.55 -0.98
N VAL A 5 13.50 -4.37 -1.68
CA VAL A 5 13.76 -5.80 -1.84
C VAL A 5 14.98 -6.09 -2.71
N PRO A 6 15.15 -5.51 -3.91
CA PRO A 6 16.38 -5.69 -4.69
C PRO A 6 17.63 -5.18 -3.94
N ARG A 7 17.49 -4.16 -3.10
CA ARG A 7 18.62 -3.59 -2.33
C ARG A 7 19.02 -4.45 -1.12
N LEU A 8 18.07 -5.16 -0.52
CA LEU A 8 18.31 -6.15 0.54
C LEU A 8 18.90 -7.46 0.01
N VAL A 9 18.58 -7.83 -1.23
CA VAL A 9 19.10 -9.04 -1.90
C VAL A 9 20.35 -8.73 -2.74
N GLY A 10 20.63 -7.44 -3.00
CA GLY A 10 21.77 -6.95 -3.77
C GLY A 10 21.71 -7.27 -5.26
N THR A 11 20.51 -7.27 -5.85
CA THR A 11 20.32 -7.58 -7.27
C THR A 11 19.41 -6.58 -7.95
N GLU A 12 19.49 -6.52 -9.27
CA GLU A 12 18.48 -5.82 -10.06
C GLU A 12 17.14 -6.58 -10.04
N LEU A 13 16.05 -5.84 -10.20
CA LEU A 13 14.68 -6.36 -10.19
C LEU A 13 14.45 -7.28 -11.40
N TYR A 14 13.85 -8.47 -11.20
CA TYR A 14 13.69 -9.46 -12.28
C TYR A 14 12.99 -8.90 -13.53
N SER A 15 11.95 -8.09 -13.37
CA SER A 15 11.32 -7.38 -14.49
C SER A 15 10.74 -6.05 -14.08
N VAL A 16 11.30 -4.97 -14.64
CA VAL A 16 10.79 -3.60 -14.52
C VAL A 16 9.46 -3.45 -15.27
N ARG A 17 9.25 -4.19 -16.37
CA ARG A 17 7.97 -4.18 -17.10
C ARG A 17 6.82 -4.73 -16.25
N LEU A 18 7.04 -5.80 -15.48
CA LEU A 18 6.02 -6.35 -14.60
C LEU A 18 5.67 -5.39 -13.45
N ALA A 19 6.65 -4.66 -12.94
CA ALA A 19 6.43 -3.62 -11.93
C ALA A 19 5.59 -2.45 -12.49
N ASN A 20 5.85 -2.04 -13.74
CA ASN A 20 5.04 -1.02 -14.40
C ASN A 20 3.59 -1.51 -14.62
N ILE A 21 3.39 -2.75 -15.08
CA ILE A 21 2.05 -3.33 -15.22
C ILE A 21 1.32 -3.39 -13.87
N HIS A 22 2.00 -3.84 -12.81
CA HIS A 22 1.44 -3.80 -11.45
C HIS A 22 1.00 -2.39 -11.06
N PHE A 23 1.85 -1.38 -11.30
CA PHE A 23 1.54 0.01 -10.99
C PHE A 23 0.26 0.46 -11.70
N TRP A 24 0.13 0.18 -13.00
CA TRP A 24 -1.06 0.54 -13.76
C TRP A 24 -2.31 -0.22 -13.31
N CYS A 25 -2.20 -1.53 -13.03
CA CYS A 25 -3.32 -2.32 -12.49
C CYS A 25 -3.76 -1.83 -11.11
N ALA A 26 -2.82 -1.52 -10.22
CA ALA A 26 -3.10 -1.02 -8.89
C ALA A 26 -3.73 0.38 -8.95
N LEU A 27 -3.21 1.27 -9.81
CA LEU A 27 -3.75 2.61 -10.01
C LEU A 27 -5.17 2.55 -10.57
N ALA A 28 -5.38 1.80 -11.65
CA ALA A 28 -6.70 1.67 -12.29
C ALA A 28 -7.72 1.02 -11.36
N GLY A 29 -7.35 -0.06 -10.66
CA GLY A 29 -8.21 -0.74 -9.70
C GLY A 29 -8.60 0.16 -8.52
N THR A 30 -7.64 0.90 -7.96
CA THR A 30 -7.91 1.83 -6.84
C THR A 30 -8.77 3.02 -7.29
N MET A 31 -8.50 3.60 -8.46
CA MET A 31 -9.31 4.68 -9.01
C MET A 31 -10.77 4.23 -9.24
N LEU A 32 -10.97 3.06 -9.86
CA LEU A 32 -12.31 2.49 -10.06
C LEU A 32 -13.03 2.27 -8.73
N TYR A 33 -12.33 1.77 -7.71
CA TYR A 33 -12.89 1.55 -6.38
C TYR A 33 -13.36 2.87 -5.73
N VAL A 34 -12.52 3.92 -5.78
CA VAL A 34 -12.85 5.22 -5.19
C VAL A 34 -14.06 5.83 -5.88
N LEU A 35 -14.14 5.77 -7.22
CA LEU A 35 -15.28 6.26 -7.98
C LEU A 35 -16.58 5.50 -7.63
N ALA A 36 -16.52 4.17 -7.52
CA ALA A 36 -17.65 3.35 -7.12
C ALA A 36 -18.16 3.71 -5.71
N MET A 37 -17.23 3.85 -4.76
CA MET A 37 -17.57 4.18 -3.37
C MET A 37 -18.08 5.62 -3.21
N TRP A 38 -17.59 6.54 -4.02
CA TRP A 38 -18.09 7.92 -4.01
C TRP A 38 -19.53 7.98 -4.51
N GLY A 39 -19.85 7.30 -5.62
CA GLY A 39 -21.22 7.19 -6.13
C GLY A 39 -22.17 6.50 -5.14
N ALA A 40 -21.69 5.45 -4.46
CA ALA A 40 -22.45 4.77 -3.41
C ALA A 40 -22.73 5.71 -2.21
N GLY A 41 -21.73 6.46 -1.75
CA GLY A 41 -21.88 7.40 -0.63
C GLY A 41 -22.86 8.54 -0.94
N VAL A 42 -22.76 9.12 -2.14
CA VAL A 42 -23.66 10.20 -2.56
C VAL A 42 -25.10 9.70 -2.70
N SER A 43 -25.31 8.56 -3.37
CA SER A 43 -26.65 7.98 -3.51
C SER A 43 -27.23 7.62 -2.15
N GLN A 44 -26.47 6.93 -1.28
CA GLN A 44 -26.93 6.56 0.05
C GLN A 44 -27.30 7.79 0.91
N GLY A 45 -26.47 8.84 0.87
CA GLY A 45 -26.74 10.08 1.58
C GLY A 45 -27.99 10.80 1.07
N LEU A 46 -28.21 10.81 -0.25
CA LEU A 46 -29.40 11.40 -0.85
C LEU A 46 -30.69 10.64 -0.47
N LEU A 47 -30.65 9.30 -0.50
CA LEU A 47 -31.80 8.48 -0.10
C LEU A 47 -32.14 8.66 1.39
N TRP A 48 -31.16 8.86 2.27
CA TRP A 48 -31.43 9.16 3.69
C TRP A 48 -32.03 10.54 3.94
N LEU A 49 -31.80 11.50 3.03
CA LEU A 49 -32.40 12.82 3.10
C LEU A 49 -33.81 12.86 2.47
N SER A 50 -34.22 11.81 1.76
CA SER A 50 -35.50 11.74 1.05
C SER A 50 -36.69 11.72 2.00
N LEU A 51 -37.35 12.86 2.14
CA LEU A 51 -38.61 13.00 2.87
C LEU A 51 -39.76 13.21 1.87
N ASP A 52 -40.87 12.55 2.11
CA ASP A 52 -42.10 12.68 1.33
C ASP A 52 -42.85 13.98 1.70
N GLU A 53 -43.89 14.36 0.96
CA GLU A 53 -44.65 15.60 1.18
C GLU A 53 -45.29 15.70 2.58
N ILE A 54 -45.45 14.55 3.25
CA ILE A 54 -46.03 14.42 4.60
C ILE A 54 -44.92 14.43 5.69
N GLY A 55 -43.65 14.48 5.31
CA GLY A 55 -42.49 14.49 6.22
C GLY A 55 -42.01 13.10 6.67
N GLU A 56 -42.55 12.02 6.10
CA GLU A 56 -42.10 10.65 6.33
C GLU A 56 -40.93 10.26 5.41
N LEU A 57 -40.15 9.24 5.78
CA LEU A 57 -39.01 8.78 5.00
C LEU A 57 -39.51 8.05 3.73
N SER A 58 -39.21 8.59 2.54
CA SER A 58 -39.73 8.04 1.28
C SER A 58 -39.18 6.64 0.96
N PHE A 59 -38.02 6.28 1.52
CA PHE A 59 -37.38 4.98 1.30
C PHE A 59 -37.09 4.28 2.62
N SER A 60 -37.53 3.03 2.75
CA SER A 60 -37.16 2.18 3.89
C SER A 60 -35.68 1.81 3.81
N PHE A 61 -35.03 1.57 4.95
CA PHE A 61 -33.63 1.14 5.02
C PHE A 61 -33.33 -0.07 4.12
N LYS A 62 -34.29 -0.99 3.99
CA LYS A 62 -34.19 -2.16 3.11
C LYS A 62 -34.02 -1.78 1.64
N ASP A 63 -34.75 -0.77 1.18
CA ASP A 63 -34.73 -0.33 -0.23
C ASP A 63 -33.43 0.41 -0.55
N ILE A 64 -32.93 1.18 0.41
CA ILE A 64 -31.61 1.81 0.34
C ILE A 64 -30.52 0.74 0.23
N MET A 65 -30.60 -0.33 1.02
CA MET A 65 -29.67 -1.47 0.94
C MET A 65 -29.72 -2.15 -0.43
N ALA A 66 -30.92 -2.39 -0.97
CA ALA A 66 -31.10 -3.01 -2.27
C ALA A 66 -30.51 -2.15 -3.41
N SER A 67 -30.62 -0.83 -3.33
CA SER A 67 -30.03 0.10 -4.31
C SER A 67 -28.49 0.12 -4.30
N MET A 68 -27.84 -0.33 -3.21
CA MET A 68 -26.37 -0.32 -3.11
C MET A 68 -25.67 -1.53 -3.72
N VAL A 69 -26.42 -2.61 -3.98
CA VAL A 69 -25.92 -3.86 -4.57
C VAL A 69 -25.03 -3.65 -5.81
N PRO A 70 -25.40 -2.84 -6.83
CA PRO A 70 -24.56 -2.63 -8.00
C PRO A 70 -23.21 -1.97 -7.66
N TYR A 71 -23.18 -1.05 -6.69
CA TYR A 71 -21.95 -0.40 -6.26
C TYR A 71 -21.01 -1.37 -5.54
N TYR A 72 -21.54 -2.30 -4.74
CA TYR A 72 -20.73 -3.34 -4.10
C TYR A 72 -20.20 -4.37 -5.09
N ALA A 73 -20.95 -4.68 -6.15
CA ALA A 73 -20.45 -5.51 -7.24
C ALA A 73 -19.27 -4.82 -7.96
N LEU A 74 -19.39 -3.53 -8.26
CA LEU A 74 -18.31 -2.75 -8.87
C LEU A 74 -17.08 -2.66 -7.94
N ARG A 75 -17.31 -2.49 -6.63
CA ARG A 75 -16.26 -2.55 -5.60
C ARG A 75 -15.52 -3.88 -5.62
N PHE A 76 -16.23 -5.00 -5.75
CA PHE A 76 -15.62 -6.34 -5.82
C PHE A 76 -14.75 -6.50 -7.06
N VAL A 77 -15.23 -6.06 -8.23
CA VAL A 77 -14.47 -6.08 -9.48
C VAL A 77 -13.22 -5.21 -9.38
N ALA A 78 -13.33 -4.01 -8.82
CA ALA A 78 -12.19 -3.12 -8.60
C ALA A 78 -11.14 -3.75 -7.66
N GLY A 79 -11.60 -4.40 -6.59
CA GLY A 79 -10.75 -5.17 -5.68
C GLY A 79 -10.03 -6.35 -6.35
N LEU A 80 -10.71 -7.05 -7.26
CA LEU A 80 -10.10 -8.13 -8.04
C LEU A 80 -8.98 -7.62 -8.94
N VAL A 81 -9.16 -6.48 -9.62
CA VAL A 81 -8.13 -5.86 -10.45
C VAL A 81 -6.90 -5.48 -9.60
N PHE A 82 -7.13 -4.91 -8.41
CA PHE A 82 -6.06 -4.61 -7.46
C PHE A 82 -5.35 -5.89 -6.97
N LEU A 83 -6.10 -6.95 -6.68
CA LEU A 83 -5.56 -8.24 -6.23
C LEU A 83 -4.69 -8.90 -7.32
N ILE A 84 -5.11 -8.83 -8.58
CA ILE A 84 -4.30 -9.30 -9.72
C ILE A 84 -3.00 -8.51 -9.79
N GLY A 85 -3.06 -7.18 -9.62
CA GLY A 85 -1.87 -6.35 -9.47
C GLY A 85 -0.97 -6.83 -8.35
N ALA A 86 -1.50 -7.04 -7.14
CA ALA A 86 -0.74 -7.51 -5.99
C ALA A 86 -0.14 -8.91 -6.21
N ALA A 87 -0.85 -9.81 -6.88
CA ALA A 87 -0.35 -11.13 -7.25
C ALA A 87 0.83 -11.04 -8.23
N LEU A 88 0.78 -10.13 -9.22
CA LEU A 88 1.90 -9.85 -10.12
C LEU A 88 3.13 -9.31 -9.36
N MET A 89 2.92 -8.44 -8.37
CA MET A 89 3.99 -7.99 -7.48
C MET A 89 4.60 -9.16 -6.70
N ALA A 90 3.76 -9.99 -6.08
CA ALA A 90 4.21 -11.14 -5.30
C ALA A 90 4.98 -12.14 -6.17
N TYR A 91 4.53 -12.41 -7.39
CA TYR A 91 5.23 -13.26 -8.35
C TYR A 91 6.61 -12.69 -8.73
N ASN A 92 6.67 -11.40 -9.08
CA ASN A 92 7.95 -10.74 -9.42
C ASN A 92 8.94 -10.80 -8.25
N LEU A 93 8.43 -10.60 -7.03
CA LEU A 93 9.24 -10.67 -5.82
C LEU A 93 9.72 -12.08 -5.50
N ALA A 94 8.83 -13.06 -5.58
CA ALA A 94 9.16 -14.47 -5.37
C ALA A 94 10.23 -14.93 -6.36
N MET A 95 10.13 -14.54 -7.63
CA MET A 95 11.12 -14.85 -8.65
C MET A 95 12.46 -14.13 -8.42
N THR A 96 12.44 -12.93 -7.85
CA THR A 96 13.65 -12.19 -7.45
C THR A 96 14.35 -12.85 -6.26
N ILE A 97 13.60 -13.43 -5.33
CA ILE A 97 14.13 -14.10 -4.11
C ILE A 97 14.56 -15.55 -4.39
N ARG A 98 13.84 -16.26 -5.27
CA ARG A 98 14.04 -17.69 -5.52
C ARG A 98 15.39 -17.94 -6.20
N GLY A 99 16.33 -18.52 -5.44
CA GLY A 99 17.65 -18.89 -5.92
C GLY A 99 18.80 -18.01 -5.40
N ARG A 100 18.56 -17.04 -4.50
CA ARG A 100 19.64 -16.18 -3.97
C ARG A 100 19.65 -16.06 -2.45
N ARG A 101 20.87 -16.03 -1.91
CA ARG A 101 21.19 -15.82 -0.49
C ARG A 101 21.26 -14.32 -0.24
N THR A 102 20.57 -13.83 0.78
CA THR A 102 20.61 -12.42 1.21
C THR A 102 22.06 -11.98 1.39
N LEU A 103 22.44 -10.84 0.78
CA LEU A 103 23.75 -10.27 1.04
C LEU A 103 23.82 -9.88 2.52
N GLN A 104 24.84 -10.39 3.23
CA GLN A 104 25.23 -9.79 4.50
C GLN A 104 25.76 -8.40 4.15
N VAL A 105 25.02 -7.37 4.53
CA VAL A 105 25.51 -6.00 4.50
C VAL A 105 26.69 -5.95 5.48
N SER A 106 27.91 -6.01 4.96
CA SER A 106 29.10 -5.70 5.74
C SER A 106 29.04 -4.23 6.07
N ILE A 107 28.83 -3.92 7.35
CA ILE A 107 28.85 -2.56 7.86
C ILE A 107 30.22 -1.99 7.48
N PRO A 108 30.30 -0.84 6.77
CA PRO A 108 31.58 -0.20 6.53
C PRO A 108 32.24 0.07 7.88
N ASP A 109 33.54 -0.16 7.96
CA ASP A 109 34.26 -0.05 9.23
C ASP A 109 34.07 1.35 9.82
N VAL A 110 33.83 1.38 11.12
CA VAL A 110 33.53 2.58 11.88
C VAL A 110 34.76 3.48 11.85
N ASP A 111 34.63 4.71 11.32
CA ASP A 111 35.73 5.68 11.34
C ASP A 111 36.22 5.81 12.79
N PRO A 112 37.54 5.63 13.03
CA PRO A 112 38.11 5.61 14.37
C PRO A 112 37.79 6.88 15.19
N ALA A 113 37.41 7.99 14.57
CA ALA A 113 37.00 9.20 15.27
C ALA A 113 35.71 9.06 16.09
N TRP A 114 34.84 8.10 15.78
CA TRP A 114 33.55 7.89 16.47
C TRP A 114 33.36 6.48 17.03
N ARG A 115 34.43 5.67 17.06
CA ARG A 115 34.41 4.35 17.69
C ARG A 115 34.11 4.52 19.18
N VAL A 116 32.96 4.01 19.62
CA VAL A 116 32.62 3.99 21.06
C VAL A 116 33.30 2.76 21.64
N ASP A 117 34.48 2.98 22.21
CA ASP A 117 35.21 1.97 22.97
C ASP A 117 34.33 1.56 24.16
N SER A 118 34.10 0.27 24.37
CA SER A 118 33.34 -0.24 25.52
C SER A 118 34.08 -0.08 26.86
N THR A 119 35.28 0.51 26.85
CA THR A 119 35.95 0.97 28.06
C THR A 119 35.27 2.22 28.59
N PRO A 120 34.86 2.26 29.87
CA PRO A 120 34.27 3.47 30.45
C PRO A 120 35.30 4.60 30.37
N SER A 121 35.08 5.56 29.46
CA SER A 121 35.99 6.67 29.24
C SER A 121 36.00 7.56 30.49
N PRO A 122 37.16 7.78 31.14
CA PRO A 122 37.26 8.72 32.24
C PRO A 122 37.15 10.12 31.67
N ALA A 123 36.00 10.77 31.96
CA ALA A 123 35.69 12.18 31.78
C ALA A 123 36.77 13.04 31.09
N MET A 124 36.64 13.26 29.78
CA MET A 124 37.46 14.24 29.06
C MET A 124 36.68 15.55 28.91
N ILE A 125 36.75 16.37 29.96
CA ILE A 125 36.38 17.79 29.92
C ILE A 125 37.51 18.53 29.17
N PRO A 126 37.22 19.41 28.19
CA PRO A 126 38.27 20.11 27.45
C PRO A 126 38.95 21.16 28.35
N VAL A 127 40.22 20.94 28.69
CA VAL A 127 41.12 22.00 29.14
C VAL A 127 41.82 22.55 27.90
N LYS A 128 41.49 23.78 27.52
CA LYS A 128 42.22 24.55 26.53
C LYS A 128 42.99 25.64 27.26
N GLN A 129 44.33 25.58 27.18
CA GLN A 129 45.24 26.70 27.48
C GLN A 129 45.17 27.76 26.39
#